data_AF-A0AAV4KAG1-F1
#
_entry.id   AF-A0AAV4KAG1-F1
#
_cell.length_a   1.000
_cell.length_b   1.000
_cell.length_c   1.000
_cell.angle_alpha   90.00
_cell.angle_beta   90.00
_cell.angle_gamma   90.00
#
_symmetry.space_group_name_H-M   'P 1'
#
loop_
_entity.id
_entity.type
_entity.pdbx_description
1 polymer ?
#
loop_
_entity_poly.entity_id
_entity_poly.type
_entity_poly.pdbx_seq_one_letter_code
_entity_poly.pdbx_strand_id
1 'polypeptide(L)'
;MDKTSQQLEVVSTGATVSAGRTLVLLGHGSHLNADSAQAVRRHAQAVRERGLFGEVIEAYWKEEPSLRQVLRLARFRDVTVVPLFVSEGYFTNQVLPRELGLTWRGPLPPQGVREVVGGRQIHYTRPYGIHPAMSNVILARAAEVYPDWTPQDTALVVLGHGTGRDPHSREATQHAAERLRQGGRFAEVQALYLDQEPNVSDWPSLTRAPTVVIVPFFASEGWHTLETIPADLGLTGPVTRLGGRTVCYSRPVGTHPTVTEVVLRLVEDSADTGNTAADLDPDWQAAGEMLAQAVTSGAGGLTVGELHIAASPEGGFHLCHQDDVGRADLRAVPLQDLSAWTGRSDEGHHRPIRTGRTLPRGWFAAVDAAEVRAALHAVYPAVLEQAHLWGLGQLPVTPWPETAARQSGRYARVRRAPPEQVAQARRDLCSACLRTPLWAGELLDAAAAVPLPCPEACTLLVSQVRQLLSGEIAHV
;
A
#
# COMPACT_ATOMS: atom_id res chain seq x y z
N MET A 1 -3.76 10.24 40.16
CA MET A 1 -2.92 10.44 38.96
C MET A 1 -3.36 11.76 38.34
N ASP A 2 -2.41 12.65 38.05
CA ASP A 2 -2.70 13.93 37.39
C ASP A 2 -3.17 13.69 35.94
N LYS A 3 -4.05 14.56 35.40
CA LYS A 3 -4.59 14.46 34.03
C LYS A 3 -3.47 14.41 32.99
N THR A 4 -2.38 15.14 33.24
CA THR A 4 -1.16 15.15 32.42
C THR A 4 -0.49 13.78 32.35
N SER A 5 -0.40 13.06 33.47
CA SER A 5 0.20 11.71 33.53
C SER A 5 -0.66 10.66 32.82
N GLN A 6 -2.00 10.77 32.88
CA GLN A 6 -2.88 9.87 32.12
C GLN A 6 -2.81 10.10 30.61
N GLN A 7 -2.67 11.34 30.16
CA GLN A 7 -2.52 11.64 28.73
C GLN A 7 -1.20 11.08 28.16
N LEU A 8 -0.11 11.15 28.93
CA LEU A 8 1.21 10.61 28.53
C LEU A 8 1.19 9.10 28.26
N GLU A 9 0.57 8.32 29.17
CA GLU A 9 0.46 6.86 29.04
C GLU A 9 -0.39 6.47 27.81
N VAL A 10 -1.42 7.26 27.51
CA VAL A 10 -2.33 7.04 26.38
C VAL A 10 -1.68 7.37 25.03
N VAL A 11 -0.88 8.45 24.93
CA VAL A 11 -0.09 8.77 23.72
C VAL A 11 0.95 7.67 23.43
N SER A 12 1.60 7.15 24.48
CA SER A 12 2.61 6.09 24.35
C SER A 12 2.02 4.77 23.86
N THR A 13 0.91 4.35 24.46
CA THR A 13 0.35 3.00 24.24
C THR A 13 -0.66 2.92 23.11
N GLY A 14 -1.30 4.03 22.71
CA GLY A 14 -2.33 4.03 21.67
C GLY A 14 -3.55 3.16 21.99
N ALA A 15 -3.92 3.02 23.28
CA ALA A 15 -5.07 2.31 23.90
C ALA A 15 -4.74 1.04 24.72
N THR A 16 -5.63 0.72 25.67
CA THR A 16 -5.61 -0.45 26.56
C THR A 16 -6.17 -1.71 25.87
N VAL A 17 -5.34 -2.51 25.20
CA VAL A 17 -5.81 -3.78 24.58
C VAL A 17 -5.06 -4.97 25.19
N SER A 18 -5.80 -6.00 25.61
CA SER A 18 -5.29 -7.19 26.33
C SER A 18 -4.85 -8.36 25.44
N ALA A 19 -5.13 -8.31 24.13
CA ALA A 19 -4.67 -9.25 23.10
C ALA A 19 -4.62 -8.53 21.74
N GLY A 20 -3.62 -8.79 20.90
CA GLY A 20 -3.52 -8.04 19.64
C GLY A 20 -2.46 -8.55 18.69
N ARG A 21 -2.83 -8.54 17.42
CA ARG A 21 -1.98 -8.83 16.26
C ARG A 21 -2.17 -7.74 15.22
N THR A 22 -1.15 -7.51 14.42
CA THR A 22 -1.15 -6.53 13.33
C THR A 22 -1.49 -7.23 12.01
N LEU A 23 -2.51 -6.76 11.30
CA LEU A 23 -2.71 -7.10 9.89
C LEU A 23 -2.09 -6.04 8.99
N VAL A 24 -1.22 -6.47 8.08
CA VAL A 24 -0.65 -5.63 7.03
C VAL A 24 -1.30 -5.97 5.71
N LEU A 25 -2.01 -5.00 5.10
CA LEU A 25 -2.47 -5.12 3.72
C LEU A 25 -1.44 -4.47 2.78
N LEU A 26 -0.83 -5.28 1.91
CA LEU A 26 0.29 -4.86 1.08
C LEU A 26 -0.15 -4.63 -0.36
N GLY A 27 -0.16 -3.37 -0.80
CA GLY A 27 -0.41 -2.96 -2.17
C GLY A 27 0.84 -2.77 -3.01
N HIS A 28 0.65 -2.64 -4.33
CA HIS A 28 1.73 -2.29 -5.23
C HIS A 28 2.11 -0.80 -5.09
N GLY A 29 1.12 0.08 -5.00
CA GLY A 29 1.29 1.52 -4.96
C GLY A 29 1.87 2.14 -6.24
N SER A 30 2.10 3.45 -6.23
CA SER A 30 2.57 4.21 -7.39
C SER A 30 3.59 5.30 -7.04
N HIS A 31 4.36 5.75 -8.03
CA HIS A 31 5.11 7.01 -7.93
C HIS A 31 4.32 8.21 -8.46
N LEU A 32 3.30 7.97 -9.27
CA LEU A 32 2.62 9.01 -10.07
C LEU A 32 1.14 9.18 -9.71
N ASN A 33 0.51 8.12 -9.20
CA ASN A 33 -0.94 8.09 -9.04
C ASN A 33 -1.35 7.69 -7.63
N ALA A 34 -1.84 8.67 -6.86
CA ALA A 34 -2.31 8.47 -5.49
C ALA A 34 -3.52 7.51 -5.39
N ASP A 35 -4.26 7.31 -6.47
CA ASP A 35 -5.44 6.45 -6.49
C ASP A 35 -5.10 4.97 -6.59
N SER A 36 -3.84 4.63 -6.95
CA SER A 36 -3.36 3.25 -6.92
C SER A 36 -3.39 2.61 -5.52
N ALA A 37 -3.31 3.42 -4.47
CA ALA A 37 -3.44 2.98 -3.08
C ALA A 37 -4.91 2.90 -2.59
N GLN A 38 -5.86 3.46 -3.33
CA GLN A 38 -7.24 3.64 -2.84
C GLN A 38 -7.96 2.32 -2.57
N ALA A 39 -7.73 1.29 -3.37
CA ALA A 39 -8.31 -0.04 -3.15
C ALA A 39 -7.83 -0.64 -1.82
N VAL A 40 -6.53 -0.56 -1.55
CA VAL A 40 -5.91 -1.05 -0.32
C VAL A 40 -6.43 -0.30 0.90
N ARG A 41 -6.49 1.04 0.84
CA ARG A 41 -7.11 1.88 1.88
C ARG A 41 -8.53 1.47 2.20
N ARG A 42 -9.37 1.29 1.17
CA ARG A 42 -10.78 0.88 1.33
C ARG A 42 -10.90 -0.48 2.01
N HIS A 43 -10.08 -1.45 1.61
CA HIS A 43 -10.08 -2.78 2.26
C HIS A 43 -9.54 -2.71 3.68
N ALA A 44 -8.47 -1.95 3.94
CA ALA A 44 -7.93 -1.78 5.29
C ALA A 44 -8.96 -1.16 6.23
N GLN A 45 -9.66 -0.09 5.80
CA GLN A 45 -10.75 0.50 6.57
C GLN A 45 -11.87 -0.50 6.83
N ALA A 46 -12.34 -1.22 5.80
CA ALA A 46 -13.39 -2.22 5.96
C ALA A 46 -12.99 -3.33 6.94
N VAL A 47 -11.70 -3.74 6.99
CA VAL A 47 -11.21 -4.70 7.99
C VAL A 47 -11.14 -4.07 9.39
N ARG A 48 -10.72 -2.81 9.53
CA ARG A 48 -10.71 -2.09 10.83
C ARG A 48 -12.11 -2.06 11.43
N GLU A 49 -13.13 -1.78 10.62
CA GLU A 49 -14.55 -1.75 11.04
C GLU A 49 -15.06 -3.12 11.54
N ARG A 50 -14.40 -4.24 11.19
CA ARG A 50 -14.75 -5.57 11.72
C ARG A 50 -14.20 -5.82 13.13
N GLY A 51 -13.19 -5.08 13.58
CA GLY A 51 -12.58 -5.25 14.91
C GLY A 51 -11.90 -6.61 15.15
N LEU A 52 -11.50 -7.32 14.09
CA LEU A 52 -10.92 -8.68 14.18
C LEU A 52 -9.40 -8.70 14.47
N PHE A 53 -8.75 -7.54 14.37
CA PHE A 53 -7.31 -7.37 14.57
C PHE A 53 -7.09 -6.22 15.54
N GLY A 54 -6.01 -6.30 16.34
CA GLY A 54 -5.64 -5.21 17.24
C GLY A 54 -5.13 -3.99 16.48
N GLU A 55 -4.58 -4.21 15.28
CA GLU A 55 -4.12 -3.16 14.38
C GLU A 55 -4.27 -3.60 12.92
N VAL A 56 -4.61 -2.66 12.03
CA VAL A 56 -4.57 -2.86 10.58
C VAL A 56 -3.81 -1.71 9.95
N ILE A 57 -2.68 -2.01 9.32
CA ILE A 57 -1.84 -1.04 8.61
C ILE A 57 -1.69 -1.40 7.14
N GLU A 58 -1.32 -0.40 6.36
CA GLU A 58 -1.14 -0.52 4.92
C GLU A 58 0.35 -0.43 4.59
N ALA A 59 0.76 -1.13 3.53
CA ALA A 59 2.12 -1.03 3.01
C ALA A 59 2.10 -1.03 1.49
N TYR A 60 3.10 -0.40 0.89
CA TYR A 60 3.21 -0.32 -0.56
C TYR A 60 4.61 -0.61 -1.04
N TRP A 61 4.71 -1.18 -2.25
CA TRP A 61 6.01 -1.38 -2.90
C TRP A 61 6.61 -0.07 -3.41
N LYS A 62 5.80 0.83 -4.00
CA LYS A 62 6.29 2.05 -4.65
C LYS A 62 6.07 3.35 -3.88
N GLU A 63 5.31 3.36 -2.80
CA GLU A 63 5.03 4.55 -1.99
C GLU A 63 5.16 4.24 -0.50
N GLU A 64 5.06 5.27 0.34
CA GLU A 64 5.08 5.12 1.80
C GLU A 64 3.64 5.02 2.37
N PRO A 65 3.38 4.17 3.39
CA PRO A 65 4.35 3.34 4.11
C PRO A 65 4.96 2.23 3.26
N SER A 66 6.29 2.19 3.20
CA SER A 66 6.99 1.27 2.31
C SER A 66 7.18 -0.10 2.95
N LEU A 67 7.48 -1.12 2.13
CA LEU A 67 7.83 -2.47 2.60
C LEU A 67 8.99 -2.47 3.61
N ARG A 68 9.91 -1.51 3.50
CA ARG A 68 11.06 -1.34 4.41
C ARG A 68 10.69 -0.65 5.71
N GLN A 69 9.54 0.01 5.78
CA GLN A 69 9.06 0.75 6.95
C GLN A 69 8.02 -0.03 7.74
N VAL A 70 7.14 -0.77 7.05
CA VAL A 70 5.89 -1.27 7.64
C VAL A 70 6.07 -2.12 8.90
N LEU A 71 7.10 -2.97 8.97
CA LEU A 71 7.29 -3.77 10.17
C LEU A 71 7.61 -2.91 11.39
N ARG A 72 8.27 -1.76 11.23
CA ARG A 72 8.52 -0.82 12.34
C ARG A 72 7.24 -0.13 12.80
N LEU A 73 6.28 0.07 11.90
CA LEU A 73 4.98 0.65 12.23
C LEU A 73 4.08 -0.31 13.02
N ALA A 74 4.29 -1.62 12.85
CA ALA A 74 3.49 -2.64 13.52
C ALA A 74 3.65 -2.55 15.04
N ARG A 75 2.53 -2.34 15.71
CA ARG A 75 2.39 -2.22 17.16
C ARG A 75 2.70 -3.52 17.90
N PHE A 76 2.26 -4.64 17.32
CA PHE A 76 2.39 -5.98 17.92
C PHE A 76 3.54 -6.76 17.26
N ARG A 77 4.14 -7.66 18.04
CA ARG A 77 5.17 -8.58 17.53
C ARG A 77 4.61 -9.70 16.66
N ASP A 78 3.31 -9.96 16.74
CA ASP A 78 2.58 -10.86 15.85
C ASP A 78 2.00 -10.07 14.66
N VAL A 79 2.47 -10.38 13.45
CA VAL A 79 2.17 -9.63 12.23
C VAL A 79 1.77 -10.56 11.09
N THR A 80 0.52 -10.50 10.66
CA THR A 80 0.03 -11.14 9.44
C THR A 80 0.17 -10.19 8.26
N VAL A 81 0.81 -10.62 7.16
CA VAL A 81 0.98 -9.82 5.95
C VAL A 81 0.24 -10.46 4.79
N VAL A 82 -0.73 -9.73 4.23
CA VAL A 82 -1.54 -10.16 3.08
C VAL A 82 -1.18 -9.35 1.83
N PRO A 83 -0.58 -9.97 0.80
CA PRO A 83 -0.36 -9.31 -0.49
C PRO A 83 -1.68 -9.07 -1.24
N LEU A 84 -2.00 -7.81 -1.50
CA LEU A 84 -3.12 -7.40 -2.33
C LEU A 84 -2.80 -7.46 -3.83
N PHE A 85 -2.46 -8.67 -4.31
CA PHE A 85 -2.10 -8.97 -5.68
C PHE A 85 -3.09 -9.98 -6.29
N VAL A 86 -3.40 -9.84 -7.58
CA VAL A 86 -4.31 -10.75 -8.30
C VAL A 86 -3.64 -12.04 -8.79
N SER A 87 -2.31 -12.11 -8.73
CA SER A 87 -1.52 -13.26 -9.21
C SER A 87 -0.40 -13.61 -8.23
N GLU A 88 -0.05 -14.88 -8.18
CA GLU A 88 1.18 -15.38 -7.54
C GLU A 88 2.31 -15.44 -8.57
N GLY A 89 3.53 -15.07 -8.17
CA GLY A 89 4.68 -15.13 -9.08
C GLY A 89 5.88 -14.37 -8.53
N TYR A 90 6.73 -13.87 -9.42
CA TYR A 90 8.01 -13.24 -9.05
C TYR A 90 7.90 -12.19 -7.92
N PHE A 91 6.88 -11.34 -7.95
CA PHE A 91 6.70 -10.31 -6.93
C PHE A 91 6.38 -10.92 -5.56
N THR A 92 5.33 -11.74 -5.47
CA THR A 92 4.88 -12.34 -4.20
C THR A 92 5.87 -13.35 -3.65
N ASN A 93 6.66 -13.98 -4.52
CA ASN A 93 7.54 -15.09 -4.15
C ASN A 93 8.99 -14.65 -3.92
N GLN A 94 9.38 -13.46 -4.37
CA GLN A 94 10.77 -12.99 -4.26
C GLN A 94 10.90 -11.52 -3.84
N VAL A 95 10.20 -10.60 -4.52
CA VAL A 95 10.37 -9.15 -4.26
C VAL A 95 9.81 -8.79 -2.88
N LEU A 96 8.53 -9.09 -2.62
CA LEU A 96 7.90 -8.72 -1.37
C LEU A 96 8.56 -9.38 -0.15
N PRO A 97 8.83 -10.70 -0.15
CA PRO A 97 9.54 -11.33 0.96
C PRO A 97 10.91 -10.70 1.23
N ARG A 98 11.72 -10.45 0.18
CA ARG A 98 13.03 -9.80 0.31
C ARG A 98 12.92 -8.36 0.83
N GLU A 99 11.92 -7.61 0.38
CA GLU A 99 11.71 -6.24 0.84
C GLU A 99 11.19 -6.16 2.28
N LEU A 100 10.50 -7.20 2.76
CA LEU A 100 10.10 -7.37 4.16
C LEU A 100 11.22 -7.94 5.06
N GLY A 101 12.32 -8.42 4.49
CA GLY A 101 13.42 -9.04 5.23
C GLY A 101 13.26 -10.54 5.47
N LEU A 102 12.27 -11.18 4.85
CA LEU A 102 12.07 -12.63 4.89
C LEU A 102 13.13 -13.35 4.04
N THR A 103 13.48 -14.56 4.46
CA THR A 103 14.41 -15.45 3.76
C THR A 103 13.71 -16.33 2.74
N TRP A 104 12.40 -16.58 2.88
CA TRP A 104 11.60 -17.40 1.97
C TRP A 104 11.66 -16.94 0.52
N ARG A 105 11.87 -17.90 -0.39
CA ARG A 105 11.79 -17.67 -1.84
C ARG A 105 11.03 -18.82 -2.49
N GLY A 106 10.14 -18.50 -3.41
CA GLY A 106 9.40 -19.48 -4.21
C GLY A 106 7.90 -19.52 -3.92
N PRO A 107 7.17 -20.47 -4.53
CA PRO A 107 5.72 -20.61 -4.39
C PRO A 107 5.30 -20.73 -2.93
N LEU A 108 4.21 -20.08 -2.55
CA LEU A 108 3.73 -20.03 -1.18
C LEU A 108 2.78 -21.21 -0.93
N PRO A 109 2.98 -21.99 0.16
CA PRO A 109 2.06 -23.04 0.51
C PRO A 109 0.70 -22.45 0.98
N PRO A 110 -0.40 -23.22 0.97
CA PRO A 110 -1.74 -22.74 1.36
C PRO A 110 -1.77 -21.97 2.68
N GLN A 111 -1.02 -22.46 3.67
CA GLN A 111 -0.92 -21.88 5.00
C GLN A 111 0.01 -20.67 5.12
N GLY A 112 0.59 -20.17 4.03
CA GLY A 112 1.61 -19.13 4.07
C GLY A 112 2.92 -19.60 4.73
N VAL A 113 3.79 -18.64 5.03
CA VAL A 113 5.10 -18.89 5.66
C VAL A 113 5.26 -18.04 6.90
N ARG A 114 5.90 -18.61 7.93
CA ARG A 114 6.17 -17.94 9.20
C ARG A 114 7.67 -17.79 9.40
N GLU A 115 8.14 -16.57 9.65
CA GLU A 115 9.55 -16.27 9.94
C GLU A 115 9.66 -15.18 11.00
N VAL A 116 10.81 -15.12 11.66
CA VAL A 116 11.11 -14.05 12.63
C VAL A 116 11.95 -12.97 11.96
N VAL A 117 11.47 -11.74 11.97
CA VAL A 117 12.20 -10.56 11.45
C VAL A 117 12.22 -9.47 12.50
N GLY A 118 13.40 -9.05 12.94
CA GLY A 118 13.54 -7.96 13.92
C GLY A 118 12.72 -8.20 15.19
N GLY A 119 12.74 -9.43 15.71
CA GLY A 119 11.98 -9.82 16.89
C GLY A 119 10.47 -10.04 16.67
N ARG A 120 9.94 -9.81 15.46
CA ARG A 120 8.52 -9.99 15.14
C ARG A 120 8.27 -11.34 14.47
N GLN A 121 7.21 -12.04 14.86
CA GLN A 121 6.67 -13.21 14.18
C GLN A 121 5.88 -12.71 12.96
N ILE A 122 6.44 -12.91 11.77
CA ILE A 122 5.81 -12.51 10.51
C ILE A 122 5.14 -13.73 9.91
N HIS A 123 3.84 -13.65 9.70
CA HIS A 123 3.08 -14.60 8.92
C HIS A 123 2.73 -14.02 7.55
N TYR A 124 3.47 -14.46 6.52
CA TYR A 124 3.29 -13.98 5.15
C TYR A 124 2.39 -14.94 4.36
N THR A 125 1.20 -14.47 3.99
CA THR A 125 0.18 -15.28 3.32
C THR A 125 0.39 -15.34 1.81
N ARG A 126 -0.35 -16.23 1.15
CA ARG A 126 -0.58 -16.15 -0.30
C ARG A 126 -1.27 -14.83 -0.69
N PRO A 127 -1.14 -14.36 -1.94
CA PRO A 127 -1.93 -13.22 -2.41
C PRO A 127 -3.43 -13.56 -2.49
N TYR A 128 -4.34 -12.59 -2.33
CA TYR A 128 -5.78 -12.89 -2.37
C TYR A 128 -6.27 -13.35 -3.75
N GLY A 129 -5.59 -12.94 -4.83
CA GLY A 129 -6.05 -13.17 -6.20
C GLY A 129 -6.21 -14.63 -6.59
N ILE A 130 -5.43 -15.51 -5.98
CA ILE A 130 -5.45 -16.94 -6.26
C ILE A 130 -6.41 -17.70 -5.33
N HIS A 131 -7.06 -17.01 -4.40
CA HIS A 131 -7.99 -17.62 -3.48
C HIS A 131 -9.29 -18.02 -4.23
N PRO A 132 -9.83 -19.25 -4.03
CA PRO A 132 -11.00 -19.74 -4.76
C PRO A 132 -12.25 -18.86 -4.67
N ALA A 133 -12.40 -18.08 -3.59
CA ALA A 133 -13.52 -17.14 -3.41
C ALA A 133 -13.48 -15.94 -4.38
N MET A 134 -12.38 -15.72 -5.12
CA MET A 134 -12.34 -14.69 -6.16
C MET A 134 -13.34 -14.93 -7.29
N SER A 135 -13.76 -16.18 -7.53
CA SER A 135 -14.87 -16.46 -8.45
C SER A 135 -16.16 -15.74 -8.03
N ASN A 136 -16.43 -15.60 -6.73
CA ASN A 136 -17.61 -14.87 -6.24
C ASN A 136 -17.48 -13.36 -6.48
N VAL A 137 -16.27 -12.81 -6.39
CA VAL A 137 -16.01 -11.40 -6.69
C VAL A 137 -16.22 -11.12 -8.18
N ILE A 138 -15.75 -12.01 -9.06
CA ILE A 138 -15.97 -11.90 -10.51
C ILE A 138 -17.47 -11.95 -10.83
N LEU A 139 -18.21 -12.87 -10.22
CA LEU A 139 -19.66 -12.97 -10.39
C LEU A 139 -20.39 -11.72 -9.89
N ALA A 140 -19.97 -11.15 -8.77
CA ALA A 140 -20.54 -9.91 -8.25
C ALA A 140 -20.28 -8.73 -9.21
N ARG A 141 -19.06 -8.61 -9.75
CA ARG A 141 -18.71 -7.61 -10.77
C ARG A 141 -19.51 -7.77 -12.06
N ALA A 142 -19.74 -9.00 -12.50
CA ALA A 142 -20.62 -9.25 -13.66
C ALA A 142 -22.06 -8.79 -13.38
N ALA A 143 -22.57 -9.02 -12.17
CA ALA A 143 -23.93 -8.65 -11.78
C ALA A 143 -24.15 -7.14 -11.71
N GLU A 144 -23.14 -6.36 -11.33
CA GLU A 144 -23.23 -4.89 -11.26
C GLU A 144 -23.55 -4.26 -12.61
N VAL A 145 -23.05 -4.83 -13.71
CA VAL A 145 -23.24 -4.30 -15.07
C VAL A 145 -24.33 -5.02 -15.85
N TYR A 146 -24.69 -6.23 -15.45
CA TYR A 146 -25.68 -7.03 -16.15
C TYR A 146 -26.40 -8.02 -15.21
N PRO A 147 -27.26 -7.57 -14.28
CA PRO A 147 -27.77 -8.38 -13.16
C PRO A 147 -28.65 -9.57 -13.59
N ASP A 148 -29.44 -9.42 -14.65
CA ASP A 148 -30.42 -10.39 -15.10
C ASP A 148 -29.88 -11.27 -16.25
N TRP A 149 -28.62 -11.70 -16.14
CA TRP A 149 -28.00 -12.46 -17.22
C TRP A 149 -28.62 -13.86 -17.36
N THR A 150 -28.92 -14.24 -18.59
CA THR A 150 -29.33 -15.61 -18.92
C THR A 150 -28.08 -16.44 -19.18
N PRO A 151 -27.87 -17.58 -18.46
CA PRO A 151 -26.69 -18.41 -18.66
C PRO A 151 -26.45 -18.79 -20.12
N GLN A 152 -27.47 -19.20 -20.85
CA GLN A 152 -27.36 -19.68 -22.24
C GLN A 152 -27.00 -18.60 -23.27
N ASP A 153 -27.22 -17.32 -22.93
CA ASP A 153 -27.05 -16.19 -23.85
C ASP A 153 -25.88 -15.27 -23.48
N THR A 154 -25.12 -15.65 -22.44
CA THR A 154 -24.09 -14.78 -21.88
C THR A 154 -22.73 -15.46 -21.87
N ALA A 155 -21.74 -14.81 -22.46
CA ALA A 155 -20.32 -15.11 -22.33
C ALA A 155 -19.71 -14.31 -21.19
N LEU A 156 -18.81 -14.91 -20.43
CA LEU A 156 -17.96 -14.19 -19.47
C LEU A 156 -16.52 -14.17 -19.96
N VAL A 157 -15.89 -13.00 -19.98
CA VAL A 157 -14.45 -12.82 -20.19
C VAL A 157 -13.83 -12.38 -18.88
N VAL A 158 -12.94 -13.21 -18.33
CA VAL A 158 -12.06 -12.82 -17.22
C VAL A 158 -10.79 -12.23 -17.85
N LEU A 159 -10.64 -10.91 -17.75
CA LEU A 159 -9.58 -10.17 -18.42
C LEU A 159 -8.37 -9.99 -17.49
N GLY A 160 -7.30 -10.75 -17.72
CA GLY A 160 -6.02 -10.55 -17.04
C GLY A 160 -5.13 -9.53 -17.76
N HIS A 161 -4.09 -9.03 -17.09
CA HIS A 161 -3.05 -8.25 -17.79
C HIS A 161 -2.29 -9.15 -18.77
N GLY A 162 -1.80 -10.28 -18.26
CA GLY A 162 -0.87 -11.16 -18.98
C GLY A 162 0.50 -10.51 -19.19
N THR A 163 1.55 -11.33 -19.23
CA THR A 163 2.88 -10.92 -19.65
C THR A 163 3.59 -12.11 -20.31
N GLY A 164 4.28 -11.88 -21.43
CA GLY A 164 5.18 -12.89 -22.00
C GLY A 164 6.42 -13.20 -21.14
N ARG A 165 6.60 -12.53 -19.99
CA ARG A 165 7.82 -12.60 -19.16
C ARG A 165 7.72 -13.60 -18.01
N ASP A 166 6.51 -13.86 -17.51
CA ASP A 166 6.27 -14.83 -16.43
C ASP A 166 4.98 -15.62 -16.71
N PRO A 167 5.08 -16.92 -17.05
CA PRO A 167 3.93 -17.78 -17.28
C PRO A 167 2.93 -17.80 -16.12
N HIS A 168 3.38 -17.65 -14.87
CA HIS A 168 2.51 -17.68 -13.69
C HIS A 168 1.54 -16.50 -13.64
N SER A 169 1.85 -15.39 -14.33
CA SER A 169 0.97 -14.22 -14.41
C SER A 169 -0.40 -14.52 -15.03
N ARG A 170 -0.49 -15.58 -15.86
CA ARG A 170 -1.73 -16.00 -16.51
C ARG A 170 -2.54 -16.99 -15.68
N GLU A 171 -1.88 -17.78 -14.83
CA GLU A 171 -2.47 -18.95 -14.15
C GLU A 171 -3.65 -18.56 -13.26
N ALA A 172 -3.55 -17.45 -12.52
CA ALA A 172 -4.63 -16.97 -11.67
C ALA A 172 -5.91 -16.65 -12.48
N THR A 173 -5.75 -16.02 -13.63
CA THR A 173 -6.86 -15.68 -14.55
C THR A 173 -7.46 -16.96 -15.14
N GLN A 174 -6.61 -17.91 -15.58
CA GLN A 174 -7.06 -19.20 -16.12
C GLN A 174 -7.80 -20.04 -15.10
N HIS A 175 -7.27 -20.17 -13.88
CA HIS A 175 -7.90 -20.92 -12.80
C HIS A 175 -9.24 -20.30 -12.40
N ALA A 176 -9.32 -18.97 -12.32
CA ALA A 176 -10.59 -18.28 -12.04
C ALA A 176 -11.62 -18.57 -13.15
N ALA A 177 -11.23 -18.46 -14.42
CA ALA A 177 -12.10 -18.75 -15.56
C ALA A 177 -12.54 -20.23 -15.60
N GLU A 178 -11.65 -21.17 -15.32
CA GLU A 178 -11.97 -22.60 -15.26
C GLU A 178 -12.97 -22.91 -14.14
N ARG A 179 -12.79 -22.36 -12.95
CA ARG A 179 -13.76 -22.50 -11.86
C ARG A 179 -15.13 -21.93 -12.21
N LEU A 180 -15.17 -20.79 -12.90
CA LEU A 180 -16.41 -20.17 -13.35
C LEU A 180 -17.10 -21.00 -14.44
N ARG A 181 -16.32 -21.61 -15.34
CA ARG A 181 -16.81 -22.54 -16.37
C ARG A 181 -17.46 -23.76 -15.74
N GLN A 182 -16.81 -24.37 -14.75
CA GLN A 182 -17.34 -25.51 -13.99
C GLN A 182 -18.63 -25.15 -13.23
N GLY A 183 -18.82 -23.89 -12.87
CA GLY A 183 -20.04 -23.39 -12.21
C GLY A 183 -21.27 -23.33 -13.11
N GLY A 184 -21.13 -23.42 -14.44
CA GLY A 184 -22.26 -23.52 -15.38
C GLY A 184 -23.18 -22.30 -15.45
N ARG A 185 -22.73 -21.11 -15.01
CA ARG A 185 -23.54 -19.87 -14.96
C ARG A 185 -23.50 -19.04 -16.24
N PHE A 186 -22.73 -19.46 -17.24
CA PHE A 186 -22.51 -18.78 -18.52
C PHE A 186 -22.41 -19.82 -19.63
N ALA A 187 -22.77 -19.43 -20.86
CA ALA A 187 -22.71 -20.27 -22.04
C ALA A 187 -21.25 -20.61 -22.39
N GLU A 188 -20.38 -19.63 -22.15
CA GLU A 188 -18.95 -19.73 -22.34
C GLU A 188 -18.23 -18.82 -21.34
N VAL A 189 -17.06 -19.27 -20.90
CA VAL A 189 -16.16 -18.47 -20.06
C VAL A 189 -14.80 -18.47 -20.74
N GLN A 190 -14.21 -17.30 -20.95
CA GLN A 190 -12.89 -17.12 -21.56
C GLN A 190 -11.94 -16.40 -20.59
N ALA A 191 -10.67 -16.78 -20.61
CA ALA A 191 -9.59 -16.01 -19.99
C ALA A 191 -8.79 -15.35 -21.10
N LEU A 192 -8.87 -14.01 -21.19
CA LEU A 192 -8.19 -13.20 -22.21
C LEU A 192 -7.21 -12.23 -21.57
N TYR A 193 -6.28 -11.70 -22.36
CA TYR A 193 -5.17 -10.87 -21.85
C TYR A 193 -4.92 -9.62 -22.69
N LEU A 194 -4.29 -8.61 -22.09
CA LEU A 194 -3.89 -7.38 -22.78
C LEU A 194 -2.62 -7.57 -23.63
N ASP A 195 -1.59 -8.15 -23.03
CA ASP A 195 -0.22 -8.14 -23.59
C ASP A 195 0.27 -9.53 -24.08
N GLN A 196 -0.64 -10.49 -24.20
CA GLN A 196 -0.31 -11.84 -24.66
C GLN A 196 -1.53 -12.56 -25.24
N GLU A 197 -1.30 -13.71 -25.86
CA GLU A 197 -2.36 -14.60 -26.35
C GLU A 197 -3.02 -15.44 -25.23
N PRO A 198 -4.32 -15.76 -25.34
CA PRO A 198 -5.29 -15.17 -26.27
C PRO A 198 -5.58 -13.70 -25.94
N ASN A 199 -5.48 -12.81 -26.93
CA ASN A 199 -5.65 -11.38 -26.71
C ASN A 199 -7.13 -11.01 -26.49
N VAL A 200 -7.38 -9.97 -25.68
CA VAL A 200 -8.72 -9.45 -25.44
C VAL A 200 -9.34 -8.85 -26.71
N SER A 201 -8.55 -8.29 -27.63
CA SER A 201 -9.05 -7.76 -28.91
C SER A 201 -9.73 -8.83 -29.77
N ASP A 202 -9.37 -10.11 -29.58
CA ASP A 202 -9.94 -11.25 -30.29
C ASP A 202 -11.24 -11.78 -29.69
N TRP A 203 -11.77 -11.12 -28.64
CA TRP A 203 -13.05 -11.50 -28.00
C TRP A 203 -14.21 -11.76 -28.98
N PRO A 204 -14.38 -11.03 -30.12
CA PRO A 204 -15.48 -11.28 -31.03
C PRO A 204 -15.41 -12.67 -31.70
N SER A 205 -14.20 -13.18 -31.91
CA SER A 205 -13.96 -14.50 -32.51
C SER A 205 -13.93 -15.64 -31.48
N LEU A 206 -13.58 -15.32 -30.23
CA LEU A 206 -13.43 -16.27 -29.12
C LEU A 206 -14.72 -16.48 -28.33
N THR A 207 -15.80 -15.74 -28.65
CA THR A 207 -17.11 -15.85 -28.00
C THR A 207 -18.22 -15.83 -29.06
N ARG A 208 -19.33 -16.54 -28.80
CA ARG A 208 -20.50 -16.65 -29.68
C ARG A 208 -21.79 -16.11 -29.07
N ALA A 209 -21.87 -15.99 -27.75
CA ALA A 209 -23.10 -15.60 -27.05
C ALA A 209 -23.55 -14.17 -27.42
N PRO A 210 -24.87 -13.87 -27.54
CA PRO A 210 -25.34 -12.54 -27.91
C PRO A 210 -24.93 -11.44 -26.91
N THR A 211 -24.66 -11.80 -25.65
CA THR A 211 -24.11 -10.89 -24.63
C THR A 211 -22.74 -11.34 -24.17
N VAL A 212 -21.80 -10.41 -24.00
CA VAL A 212 -20.45 -10.64 -23.47
C VAL A 212 -20.21 -9.73 -22.28
N VAL A 213 -19.94 -10.30 -21.11
CA VAL A 213 -19.56 -9.55 -19.91
C VAL A 213 -18.06 -9.68 -19.73
N ILE A 214 -17.34 -8.56 -19.74
CA ILE A 214 -15.89 -8.48 -19.56
C ILE A 214 -15.62 -7.97 -18.14
N VAL A 215 -14.94 -8.80 -17.33
CA VAL A 215 -14.57 -8.47 -15.95
C VAL A 215 -13.05 -8.36 -15.83
N PRO A 216 -12.51 -7.15 -15.61
CA PRO A 216 -11.08 -6.94 -15.43
C PRO A 216 -10.56 -7.56 -14.12
N PHE A 217 -9.65 -8.53 -14.23
CA PHE A 217 -9.00 -9.22 -13.12
C PHE A 217 -7.73 -8.48 -12.66
N PHE A 218 -7.91 -7.24 -12.18
CA PHE A 218 -6.82 -6.36 -11.72
C PHE A 218 -7.01 -5.98 -10.24
N ALA A 219 -5.88 -5.75 -9.55
CA ALA A 219 -5.87 -5.51 -8.11
C ALA A 219 -6.33 -4.10 -7.69
N SER A 220 -6.25 -3.13 -8.60
CA SER A 220 -6.61 -1.74 -8.32
C SER A 220 -7.20 -1.09 -9.56
N GLU A 221 -7.88 0.02 -9.35
CA GLU A 221 -8.31 0.92 -10.43
C GLU A 221 -7.13 1.79 -10.88
N GLY A 222 -7.03 1.97 -12.19
CA GLY A 222 -6.15 2.95 -12.80
C GLY A 222 -6.74 3.49 -14.10
N TRP A 223 -6.14 4.56 -14.62
CA TRP A 223 -6.53 5.16 -15.90
C TRP A 223 -6.66 4.10 -17.01
N HIS A 224 -5.74 3.13 -17.04
CA HIS A 224 -5.80 2.04 -18.01
C HIS A 224 -7.08 1.20 -17.95
N THR A 225 -7.53 0.82 -16.75
CA THR A 225 -8.73 -0.01 -16.58
C THR A 225 -10.05 0.72 -16.79
N LEU A 226 -10.04 2.05 -16.80
CA LEU A 226 -11.25 2.86 -16.92
C LEU A 226 -11.38 3.56 -18.28
N GLU A 227 -10.25 3.87 -18.93
CA GLU A 227 -10.22 4.66 -20.15
C GLU A 227 -9.61 3.86 -21.31
N THR A 228 -8.35 3.43 -21.23
CA THR A 228 -7.66 2.85 -22.40
C THR A 228 -8.22 1.50 -22.80
N ILE A 229 -8.43 0.57 -21.86
CA ILE A 229 -8.96 -0.76 -22.20
C ILE A 229 -10.36 -0.65 -22.83
N PRO A 230 -11.33 0.10 -22.24
CA PRO A 230 -12.60 0.33 -22.90
C PRO A 230 -12.48 0.98 -24.28
N ALA A 231 -11.64 2.01 -24.43
CA ALA A 231 -11.44 2.69 -25.71
C ALA A 231 -10.85 1.78 -26.79
N ASP A 232 -9.81 1.00 -26.46
CA ASP A 232 -9.17 0.03 -27.36
C ASP A 232 -10.14 -1.07 -27.81
N LEU A 233 -11.12 -1.40 -26.95
CA LEU A 233 -12.19 -2.35 -27.24
C LEU A 233 -13.39 -1.71 -27.96
N GLY A 234 -13.37 -0.40 -28.23
CA GLY A 234 -14.47 0.33 -28.87
C GLY A 234 -15.72 0.48 -28.00
N LEU A 235 -15.57 0.48 -26.67
CA LEU A 235 -16.66 0.61 -25.71
C LEU A 235 -16.95 2.08 -25.39
N THR A 236 -18.22 2.46 -25.37
CA THR A 236 -18.66 3.84 -25.08
C THR A 236 -19.21 4.01 -23.67
N GLY A 237 -19.19 2.95 -22.86
CA GLY A 237 -19.67 2.94 -21.49
C GLY A 237 -19.75 1.52 -20.93
N PRO A 238 -20.31 1.35 -19.71
CA PRO A 238 -20.42 0.04 -19.06
C PRO A 238 -21.22 -0.99 -19.87
N VAL A 239 -22.10 -0.54 -20.76
CA VAL A 239 -22.84 -1.38 -21.70
C VAL A 239 -22.78 -0.73 -23.08
N THR A 240 -22.30 -1.47 -24.07
CA THR A 240 -22.14 -1.01 -25.46
C THR A 240 -22.73 -2.03 -26.44
N ARG A 241 -23.37 -1.58 -27.52
CA ARG A 241 -23.75 -2.44 -28.65
C ARG A 241 -22.64 -2.42 -29.68
N LEU A 242 -22.00 -3.57 -29.90
CA LEU A 242 -20.84 -3.70 -30.79
C LEU A 242 -20.94 -4.98 -31.61
N GLY A 243 -20.83 -4.89 -32.93
CA GLY A 243 -20.91 -6.05 -33.82
C GLY A 243 -22.23 -6.84 -33.71
N GLY A 244 -23.35 -6.17 -33.43
CA GLY A 244 -24.66 -6.81 -33.21
C GLY A 244 -24.84 -7.49 -31.84
N ARG A 245 -23.83 -7.46 -30.98
CA ARG A 245 -23.82 -8.07 -29.64
C ARG A 245 -23.87 -7.00 -28.55
N THR A 246 -24.30 -7.38 -27.35
CA THR A 246 -24.19 -6.53 -26.15
C THR A 246 -22.88 -6.82 -25.46
N VAL A 247 -22.05 -5.80 -25.23
CA VAL A 247 -20.79 -5.93 -24.49
C VAL A 247 -20.90 -5.12 -23.21
N CYS A 248 -20.80 -5.79 -22.06
CA CYS A 248 -20.81 -5.18 -20.74
C CYS A 248 -19.39 -5.19 -20.17
N TYR A 249 -18.91 -4.08 -19.64
CA TYR A 249 -17.57 -3.96 -19.07
C TYR A 249 -17.65 -3.48 -17.63
N SER A 250 -17.17 -4.30 -16.69
CA SER A 250 -17.21 -3.98 -15.27
C SER A 250 -15.99 -3.19 -14.81
N ARG A 251 -16.08 -2.62 -13.60
CA ARG A 251 -14.90 -2.18 -12.84
C ARG A 251 -14.01 -3.38 -12.49
N PRO A 252 -12.71 -3.19 -12.19
CA PRO A 252 -11.83 -4.29 -11.83
C PRO A 252 -12.24 -4.97 -10.52
N VAL A 253 -11.91 -6.26 -10.39
CA VAL A 253 -12.26 -7.06 -9.21
C VAL A 253 -11.67 -6.53 -7.90
N GLY A 254 -10.45 -5.99 -7.96
CA GLY A 254 -9.70 -5.57 -6.78
C GLY A 254 -10.27 -4.36 -6.05
N THR A 255 -11.28 -3.69 -6.61
CA THR A 255 -11.99 -2.57 -5.96
C THR A 255 -13.37 -2.96 -5.44
N HIS A 256 -13.75 -4.24 -5.53
CA HIS A 256 -15.06 -4.71 -5.11
C HIS A 256 -15.06 -4.97 -3.60
N PRO A 257 -16.07 -4.52 -2.82
CA PRO A 257 -16.09 -4.69 -1.37
C PRO A 257 -15.91 -6.14 -0.89
N THR A 258 -16.43 -7.12 -1.64
CA THR A 258 -16.28 -8.56 -1.32
C THR A 258 -14.83 -9.05 -1.30
N VAL A 259 -13.86 -8.32 -1.88
CA VAL A 259 -12.43 -8.66 -1.72
C VAL A 259 -12.03 -8.63 -0.24
N THR A 260 -12.62 -7.77 0.59
CA THR A 260 -12.42 -7.78 2.04
C THR A 260 -12.74 -9.16 2.64
N GLU A 261 -13.82 -9.80 2.21
CA GLU A 261 -14.19 -11.15 2.67
C GLU A 261 -13.20 -12.22 2.18
N VAL A 262 -12.65 -12.05 0.97
CA VAL A 262 -11.59 -12.94 0.47
C VAL A 262 -10.32 -12.81 1.31
N VAL A 263 -9.95 -11.59 1.69
CA VAL A 263 -8.80 -11.33 2.56
C VAL A 263 -9.00 -11.98 3.93
N LEU A 264 -10.17 -11.82 4.55
CA LEU A 264 -10.46 -12.41 5.86
C LEU A 264 -10.42 -13.95 5.81
N ARG A 265 -11.05 -14.56 4.80
CA ARG A 265 -10.99 -16.02 4.60
C ARG A 265 -9.57 -16.52 4.36
N LEU A 266 -8.76 -15.77 3.62
CA LEU A 266 -7.36 -16.13 3.38
C LEU A 266 -6.56 -16.15 4.69
N VAL A 267 -6.81 -15.20 5.59
CA VAL A 267 -6.19 -15.18 6.92
C VAL A 267 -6.66 -16.39 7.75
N GLU A 268 -7.97 -16.67 7.76
CA GLU A 268 -8.54 -17.84 8.44
C GLU A 268 -7.96 -19.17 7.92
N ASP A 269 -7.94 -19.36 6.61
CA ASP A 269 -7.44 -20.55 5.90
C ASP A 269 -5.93 -20.79 6.15
N SER A 270 -5.18 -19.72 6.39
CA SER A 270 -3.74 -19.83 6.72
C SER A 270 -3.45 -20.32 8.15
N ALA A 271 -4.49 -20.79 8.84
CA ALA A 271 -4.48 -21.25 10.22
C ALA A 271 -3.92 -20.20 11.19
N ASP A 272 -4.00 -18.92 10.80
CA ASP A 272 -3.61 -17.80 11.63
C ASP A 272 -4.75 -17.43 12.57
N THR A 273 -5.06 -18.35 13.47
CA THR A 273 -6.20 -18.24 14.38
C THR A 273 -5.78 -18.00 15.82
N GLY A 274 -4.51 -17.62 16.02
CA GLY A 274 -3.96 -17.35 17.34
C GLY A 274 -4.59 -16.12 17.97
N ASN A 275 -5.33 -16.32 19.07
CA ASN A 275 -5.49 -15.31 20.10
C ASN A 275 -4.11 -15.16 20.78
N THR A 276 -3.21 -14.41 20.17
CA THR A 276 -1.91 -14.12 20.74
C THR A 276 -2.06 -13.10 21.85
N ALA A 277 -1.39 -13.33 22.98
CA ALA A 277 -1.27 -12.32 24.02
C ALA A 277 -0.79 -11.00 23.38
N ALA A 278 -1.25 -9.86 23.88
CA ALA A 278 -0.83 -8.55 23.38
C ALA A 278 0.65 -8.29 23.70
N ASP A 279 1.54 -8.90 22.91
CA ASP A 279 2.98 -8.70 22.96
C ASP A 279 3.31 -7.49 22.08
N LEU A 280 3.34 -6.33 22.71
CA LEU A 280 3.70 -5.07 22.08
C LEU A 280 5.20 -5.09 21.74
N ASP A 281 5.54 -4.49 20.61
CA ASP A 281 6.95 -4.34 20.25
C ASP A 281 7.62 -3.26 21.12
N PRO A 282 8.76 -3.57 21.79
CA PRO A 282 9.37 -2.65 22.74
C PRO A 282 9.91 -1.38 22.08
N ASP A 283 10.47 -1.47 20.87
CA ASP A 283 10.95 -0.30 20.12
C ASP A 283 9.76 0.58 19.68
N TRP A 284 8.65 -0.06 19.29
CA TRP A 284 7.42 0.65 19.01
C TRP A 284 6.91 1.39 20.26
N GLN A 285 6.87 0.74 21.44
CA GLN A 285 6.43 1.38 22.69
C GLN A 285 7.34 2.56 23.06
N ALA A 286 8.65 2.37 23.07
CA ALA A 286 9.61 3.41 23.44
C ALA A 286 9.59 4.60 22.47
N ALA A 287 9.37 4.37 21.18
CA ALA A 287 9.14 5.45 20.21
C ALA A 287 7.85 6.25 20.52
N GLY A 288 6.80 5.59 21.01
CA GLY A 288 5.57 6.23 21.49
C GLY A 288 5.80 7.09 22.74
N GLU A 289 6.58 6.60 23.70
CA GLU A 289 6.98 7.37 24.90
C GLU A 289 7.78 8.62 24.51
N MET A 290 8.70 8.49 23.56
CA MET A 290 9.47 9.62 23.01
C MET A 290 8.54 10.67 22.40
N LEU A 291 7.53 10.26 21.62
CA LEU A 291 6.52 11.18 21.09
C LEU A 291 5.73 11.87 22.20
N ALA A 292 5.23 11.10 23.18
CA ALA A 292 4.47 11.61 24.31
C ALA A 292 5.24 12.68 25.08
N GLN A 293 6.53 12.45 25.34
CA GLN A 293 7.41 13.42 25.99
C GLN A 293 7.66 14.65 25.11
N ALA A 294 7.85 14.47 23.80
CA ALA A 294 8.11 15.56 22.88
C ALA A 294 6.90 16.51 22.70
N VAL A 295 5.68 15.99 22.64
CA VAL A 295 4.47 16.82 22.46
C VAL A 295 4.03 17.55 23.74
N THR A 296 4.46 17.08 24.91
CA THR A 296 4.07 17.65 26.21
C THR A 296 5.14 18.54 26.84
N SER A 297 6.41 18.44 26.43
CA SER A 297 7.50 19.21 27.05
C SER A 297 7.62 20.66 26.53
N GLY A 298 7.04 20.98 25.37
CA GLY A 298 7.13 22.29 24.75
C GLY A 298 5.87 23.14 24.91
N ALA A 299 6.00 24.38 25.43
CA ALA A 299 4.89 25.34 25.52
C ALA A 299 4.31 25.75 24.14
N GLY A 300 5.06 25.52 23.07
CA GLY A 300 4.68 25.83 21.69
C GLY A 300 4.30 24.61 20.84
N GLY A 301 4.18 23.41 21.39
CA GLY A 301 3.96 22.18 20.61
C GLY A 301 5.23 21.56 20.02
N LEU A 302 5.06 20.50 19.23
CA LEU A 302 6.11 19.74 18.55
C LEU A 302 6.03 19.97 17.04
N THR A 303 7.15 20.33 16.43
CA THR A 303 7.30 20.34 14.96
C THR A 303 8.11 19.13 14.51
N VAL A 304 7.58 18.37 13.56
CA VAL A 304 8.25 17.24 12.88
C VAL A 304 8.21 17.51 11.38
N GLY A 305 9.35 17.87 10.79
CA GLY A 305 9.38 18.24 9.37
C GLY A 305 8.53 19.50 9.12
N GLU A 306 7.48 19.38 8.28
CA GLU A 306 6.51 20.45 7.99
C GLU A 306 5.23 20.34 8.83
N LEU A 307 5.10 19.31 9.67
CA LEU A 307 3.94 19.06 10.51
C LEU A 307 4.14 19.68 11.89
N HIS A 308 3.12 20.39 12.37
CA HIS A 308 3.07 20.92 13.72
C HIS A 308 1.97 20.22 14.52
N ILE A 309 2.28 19.83 15.76
CA ILE A 309 1.40 19.13 16.70
C ILE A 309 1.35 19.93 18.00
N ALA A 310 0.18 20.42 18.39
CA ALA A 310 0.02 21.21 19.61
C ALA A 310 -1.19 20.74 20.41
N ALA A 311 -1.16 20.93 21.73
CA ALA A 311 -2.33 20.71 22.57
C ALA A 311 -3.45 21.67 22.21
N SER A 312 -4.69 21.18 22.15
CA SER A 312 -5.87 22.00 21.88
C SER A 312 -6.43 22.61 23.17
N PRO A 313 -6.92 23.87 23.16
CA PRO A 313 -7.66 24.44 24.27
C PRO A 313 -8.92 23.64 24.64
N GLU A 314 -9.51 22.93 23.69
CA GLU A 314 -10.72 22.12 23.86
C GLU A 314 -10.42 20.72 24.42
N GLY A 315 -9.14 20.38 24.58
CA GLY A 315 -8.65 19.03 24.92
C GLY A 315 -8.16 18.26 23.69
N GLY A 316 -7.25 17.31 23.90
CA GLY A 316 -6.59 16.59 22.81
C GLY A 316 -5.51 17.40 22.10
N PHE A 317 -5.26 17.11 20.83
CA PHE A 317 -4.20 17.69 20.02
C PHE A 317 -4.69 18.13 18.65
N HIS A 318 -4.13 19.22 18.14
CA HIS A 318 -4.31 19.70 16.78
C HIS A 318 -3.03 19.46 15.97
N LEU A 319 -3.22 18.95 14.76
CA LEU A 319 -2.16 18.78 13.77
C LEU A 319 -2.45 19.68 12.57
N CYS A 320 -1.45 20.40 12.07
CA CYS A 320 -1.54 21.21 10.86
C CYS A 320 -0.15 21.39 10.23
N HIS A 321 -0.08 22.03 9.07
CA HIS A 321 1.21 22.46 8.53
C HIS A 321 1.83 23.54 9.44
N GLN A 322 3.15 23.54 9.64
CA GLN A 322 3.83 24.50 10.53
C GLN A 322 3.60 25.97 10.14
N ASP A 323 3.51 26.26 8.84
CA ASP A 323 3.23 27.60 8.32
C ASP A 323 1.76 28.02 8.47
N ASP A 324 0.87 27.10 8.86
CA ASP A 324 -0.54 27.38 9.13
C ASP A 324 -0.82 27.64 10.62
N VAL A 325 0.19 27.58 11.48
CA VAL A 325 0.04 27.83 12.92
C VAL A 325 -0.55 29.22 13.16
N GLY A 326 -1.66 29.26 13.90
CA GLY A 326 -2.37 30.50 14.22
C GLY A 326 -3.39 30.94 13.16
N ARG A 327 -3.52 30.23 12.04
CA ARG A 327 -4.60 30.49 11.07
C ARG A 327 -5.94 29.93 11.56
N ALA A 328 -7.02 30.64 11.24
CA ALA A 328 -8.38 30.26 11.59
C ALA A 328 -9.18 29.66 10.42
N ASP A 329 -8.69 29.81 9.18
CA ASP A 329 -9.36 29.42 7.94
C ASP A 329 -8.88 28.05 7.41
N LEU A 330 -8.69 27.10 8.34
CA LEU A 330 -8.23 25.75 8.03
C LEU A 330 -9.41 24.78 7.89
N ARG A 331 -9.31 23.85 6.94
CA ARG A 331 -10.29 22.78 6.76
C ARG A 331 -10.04 21.64 7.75
N ALA A 332 -11.06 21.26 8.50
CA ALA A 332 -11.01 20.06 9.33
C ALA A 332 -10.92 18.80 8.46
N VAL A 333 -9.95 17.94 8.76
CA VAL A 333 -9.74 16.65 8.10
C VAL A 333 -9.79 15.54 9.16
N PRO A 334 -10.74 14.60 9.07
CA PRO A 334 -10.80 13.45 9.98
C PRO A 334 -9.55 12.58 9.90
N LEU A 335 -9.18 11.92 11.01
CA LEU A 335 -8.02 11.05 11.08
C LEU A 335 -8.02 9.95 10.00
N GLN A 336 -9.18 9.34 9.73
CA GLN A 336 -9.30 8.29 8.71
C GLN A 336 -8.99 8.77 7.28
N ASP A 337 -9.21 10.07 7.02
CA ASP A 337 -8.99 10.68 5.71
C ASP A 337 -7.61 11.35 5.62
N LEU A 338 -6.93 11.54 6.75
CA LEU A 338 -5.71 12.34 6.85
C LEU A 338 -4.60 11.83 5.92
N SER A 339 -4.38 10.52 5.85
CA SER A 339 -3.37 9.92 4.96
C SER A 339 -3.69 10.16 3.48
N ALA A 340 -4.96 10.06 3.09
CA ALA A 340 -5.40 10.31 1.71
C ALA A 340 -5.28 11.80 1.35
N TRP A 341 -5.67 12.68 2.27
CA TRP A 341 -5.56 14.13 2.15
C TRP A 341 -4.10 14.56 1.95
N THR A 342 -3.24 14.20 2.89
CA THR A 342 -1.83 14.58 2.89
C THR A 342 -0.97 13.75 1.92
N GLY A 343 -1.58 12.81 1.19
CA GLY A 343 -0.94 12.04 0.10
C GLY A 343 -0.89 12.77 -1.23
N ARG A 344 -1.35 14.02 -1.25
CA ARG A 344 -1.30 14.94 -2.39
C ARG A 344 -0.67 16.26 -1.94
N SER A 345 0.02 16.96 -2.83
CA SER A 345 0.54 18.32 -2.59
C SER A 345 -0.57 19.37 -2.78
N ASP A 346 -0.26 20.65 -2.54
CA ASP A 346 -1.17 21.77 -2.81
C ASP A 346 -1.62 21.81 -4.29
N GLU A 347 -0.76 21.39 -5.22
CA GLU A 347 -1.06 21.29 -6.66
C GLU A 347 -1.85 20.01 -7.02
N GLY A 348 -2.14 19.15 -6.05
CA GLY A 348 -2.84 17.88 -6.25
C GLY A 348 -1.94 16.73 -6.74
N HIS A 349 -0.63 16.96 -6.88
CA HIS A 349 0.33 15.93 -7.28
C HIS A 349 0.47 14.87 -6.19
N HIS A 350 0.65 13.61 -6.60
CA HIS A 350 0.84 12.52 -5.66
C HIS A 350 2.16 12.65 -4.87
N ARG A 351 2.13 12.35 -3.57
CA ARG A 351 3.29 12.35 -2.65
C ARG A 351 3.67 10.90 -2.28
N PRO A 352 4.39 10.15 -3.14
CA PRO A 352 4.77 8.76 -2.83
C PRO A 352 5.84 8.67 -1.74
N ILE A 353 6.69 9.69 -1.62
CA ILE A 353 7.62 9.89 -0.50
C ILE A 353 7.07 11.01 0.36
N ARG A 354 6.56 10.65 1.53
CA ARG A 354 5.77 11.51 2.40
C ARG A 354 6.59 12.56 3.10
N THR A 355 7.91 12.42 3.08
CA THR A 355 8.90 13.35 3.62
C THR A 355 9.45 14.33 2.57
N GLY A 356 8.91 14.36 1.36
CA GLY A 356 9.13 15.48 0.44
C GLY A 356 8.55 16.79 1.02
N ARG A 357 9.23 17.91 0.79
CA ARG A 357 8.86 19.29 1.20
C ARG A 357 7.69 19.83 0.39
N THR A 358 6.56 19.15 0.51
CA THR A 358 5.36 19.31 -0.31
C THR A 358 4.10 18.97 0.47
N LEU A 359 4.17 18.96 1.81
CA LEU A 359 2.99 18.73 2.65
C LEU A 359 1.95 19.82 2.33
N PRO A 360 0.69 19.47 2.01
CA PRO A 360 -0.30 20.49 1.67
C PRO A 360 -0.62 21.36 2.88
N ARG A 361 -1.08 22.58 2.62
CA ARG A 361 -1.50 23.57 3.63
C ARG A 361 -3.04 23.67 3.68
N GLY A 362 -3.55 24.51 4.57
CA GLY A 362 -4.98 24.82 4.67
C GLY A 362 -5.83 23.75 5.34
N TRP A 363 -5.22 22.86 6.13
CA TRP A 363 -5.93 21.80 6.85
C TRP A 363 -5.52 21.72 8.31
N PHE A 364 -6.41 21.18 9.13
CA PHE A 364 -6.09 20.71 10.47
C PHE A 364 -6.79 19.39 10.79
N ALA A 365 -6.21 18.61 11.69
CA ALA A 365 -6.85 17.43 12.28
C ALA A 365 -6.86 17.60 13.80
N ALA A 366 -8.04 17.47 14.41
CA ALA A 366 -8.19 17.38 15.86
C ALA A 366 -8.29 15.91 16.26
N VAL A 367 -7.45 15.49 17.20
CA VAL A 367 -7.33 14.09 17.60
C VAL A 367 -7.15 13.97 19.11
N ASP A 368 -7.58 12.83 19.67
CA ASP A 368 -7.33 12.54 21.08
C ASP A 368 -5.86 12.18 21.33
N ALA A 369 -5.46 12.16 22.60
CA ALA A 369 -4.11 11.74 23.01
C ALA A 369 -3.72 10.36 22.44
N ALA A 370 -4.65 9.41 22.39
CA ALA A 370 -4.40 8.05 21.88
C ALA A 370 -4.09 8.03 20.37
N GLU A 371 -4.50 9.07 19.66
CA GLU A 371 -4.52 9.13 18.20
C GLU A 371 -3.38 9.96 17.62
N VAL A 372 -2.64 10.71 18.44
CA VAL A 372 -1.52 11.56 17.99
C VAL A 372 -0.52 10.79 17.16
N ARG A 373 -0.17 9.56 17.60
CA ARG A 373 0.76 8.70 16.87
C ARG A 373 0.19 8.24 15.53
N ALA A 374 -1.08 7.83 15.51
CA ALA A 374 -1.75 7.43 14.27
C ALA A 374 -1.82 8.61 13.27
N ALA A 375 -2.07 9.83 13.77
CA ALA A 375 -2.09 11.04 12.97
C ALA A 375 -0.69 11.37 12.41
N LEU A 376 0.36 11.25 13.24
CA LEU A 376 1.75 11.38 12.78
C LEU A 376 2.08 10.33 11.71
N HIS A 377 1.70 9.06 11.91
CA HIS A 377 1.93 8.00 10.92
C HIS A 377 1.16 8.22 9.61
N ALA A 378 -0.05 8.77 9.69
CA ALA A 378 -0.83 9.13 8.51
C ALA A 378 -0.12 10.20 7.67
N VAL A 379 0.60 11.14 8.28
CA VAL A 379 1.35 12.18 7.59
C VAL A 379 2.74 11.71 7.16
N TYR A 380 3.53 11.19 8.12
CA TYR A 380 4.93 10.79 8.00
C TYR A 380 5.16 9.35 8.53
N PRO A 381 4.92 8.32 7.71
CA PRO A 381 5.13 6.93 8.10
C PRO A 381 6.57 6.65 8.57
N ALA A 382 6.71 5.96 9.69
CA ALA A 382 7.94 5.43 10.26
C ALA A 382 9.02 6.47 10.62
N VAL A 383 8.71 7.78 10.57
CA VAL A 383 9.66 8.82 10.98
C VAL A 383 9.98 8.68 12.46
N LEU A 384 8.97 8.45 13.29
CA LEU A 384 9.13 8.35 14.75
C LEU A 384 10.01 7.16 15.16
N GLU A 385 9.72 5.97 14.62
CA GLU A 385 10.47 4.76 14.96
C GLU A 385 11.91 4.81 14.45
N GLN A 386 12.12 5.41 13.27
CA GLN A 386 13.48 5.58 12.76
C GLN A 386 14.28 6.61 13.57
N ALA A 387 13.63 7.70 14.02
CA ALA A 387 14.24 8.67 14.92
C ALA A 387 14.68 8.02 16.24
N HIS A 388 13.78 7.22 16.84
CA HIS A 388 14.05 6.48 18.06
C HIS A 388 15.27 5.55 17.91
N LEU A 389 15.24 4.66 16.90
CA LEU A 389 16.35 3.73 16.65
C LEU A 389 17.67 4.44 16.32
N TRP A 390 17.61 5.60 15.66
CA TRP A 390 18.80 6.40 15.37
C TRP A 390 19.41 6.98 16.65
N GLY A 391 18.58 7.50 17.56
CA GLY A 391 19.03 8.00 18.86
C GLY A 391 19.71 6.93 19.72
N LEU A 392 19.33 5.66 19.54
CA LEU A 392 19.98 4.51 20.19
C LEU A 392 21.26 4.04 19.47
N GLY A 393 21.57 4.56 18.29
CA GLY A 393 22.64 4.05 17.42
C GLY A 393 22.33 2.65 16.83
N GLN A 394 21.06 2.25 16.81
CA GLN A 394 20.60 0.93 16.38
C GLN A 394 19.86 0.94 15.04
N LEU A 395 19.64 2.12 14.44
CA LEU A 395 18.99 2.22 13.12
C LEU A 395 19.84 1.54 12.05
N PRO A 396 19.38 0.45 11.41
CA PRO A 396 20.11 -0.18 10.32
C PRO A 396 20.19 0.77 9.12
N VAL A 397 21.41 1.06 8.66
CA VAL A 397 21.67 1.86 7.46
C VAL A 397 22.08 0.94 6.32
N THR A 398 21.39 1.02 5.19
CA THR A 398 21.66 0.19 4.02
C THR A 398 22.29 1.04 2.92
N PRO A 399 23.58 0.82 2.59
CA PRO A 399 24.26 1.63 1.60
C PRO A 399 23.70 1.38 0.19
N TRP A 400 23.96 2.32 -0.73
CA TRP A 400 23.46 2.23 -2.10
C TRP A 400 23.77 0.90 -2.81
N PRO A 401 25.00 0.34 -2.77
CA PRO A 401 25.31 -0.90 -3.47
C PRO A 401 24.40 -2.07 -3.06
N GLU A 402 24.02 -2.16 -1.79
CA GLU A 402 23.11 -3.19 -1.29
C GLU A 402 21.68 -2.95 -1.77
N THR A 403 21.21 -1.69 -1.74
CA THR A 403 19.90 -1.32 -2.29
C THR A 403 19.82 -1.68 -3.78
N ALA A 404 20.86 -1.31 -4.54
CA ALA A 404 20.97 -1.52 -5.96
C ALA A 404 21.02 -3.01 -6.32
N ALA A 405 21.79 -3.81 -5.57
CA ALA A 405 21.96 -5.25 -5.78
C ALA A 405 20.62 -6.01 -5.78
N ARG A 406 19.66 -5.56 -4.96
CA ARG A 406 18.33 -6.17 -4.88
C ARG A 406 17.43 -5.84 -6.08
N GLN A 407 17.68 -4.76 -6.80
CA GLN A 407 16.81 -4.32 -7.90
C GLN A 407 16.84 -5.30 -9.06
N SER A 408 15.70 -5.59 -9.70
CA SER A 408 15.59 -6.58 -10.78
C SER A 408 14.72 -6.06 -11.94
N GLY A 409 14.58 -6.87 -12.99
CA GLY A 409 13.82 -6.50 -14.19
C GLY A 409 14.32 -5.17 -14.79
N ARG A 410 13.40 -4.25 -15.07
CA ARG A 410 13.73 -2.92 -15.62
C ARG A 410 14.69 -2.10 -14.74
N TYR A 411 14.73 -2.38 -13.43
CA TYR A 411 15.60 -1.69 -12.48
C TYR A 411 16.96 -2.36 -12.30
N ALA A 412 17.20 -3.55 -12.87
CA ALA A 412 18.48 -4.26 -12.71
C ALA A 412 19.69 -3.44 -13.19
N ARG A 413 19.49 -2.48 -14.11
CA ARG A 413 20.56 -1.59 -14.58
C ARG A 413 21.18 -0.72 -13.50
N VAL A 414 20.42 -0.36 -12.45
CA VAL A 414 20.94 0.49 -11.36
C VAL A 414 22.02 -0.20 -10.53
N ARG A 415 22.14 -1.55 -10.61
CA ARG A 415 23.25 -2.33 -10.03
C ARG A 415 24.62 -1.89 -10.54
N ARG A 416 24.66 -1.28 -11.71
CA ARG A 416 25.88 -0.82 -12.39
C ARG A 416 25.95 0.71 -12.46
N ALA A 417 25.13 1.42 -11.68
CA ALA A 417 25.13 2.88 -11.66
C ALA A 417 26.49 3.40 -11.15
N PRO A 418 27.19 4.24 -11.92
CA PRO A 418 28.38 4.93 -11.45
C PRO A 418 28.07 5.86 -10.27
N PRO A 419 29.01 6.06 -9.33
CA PRO A 419 28.81 6.94 -8.18
C PRO A 419 28.37 8.36 -8.54
N GLU A 420 28.86 8.91 -9.65
CA GLU A 420 28.49 10.25 -10.12
C GLU A 420 27.01 10.38 -10.50
N GLN A 421 26.40 9.33 -11.06
CA GLN A 421 24.98 9.33 -11.42
C GLN A 421 24.10 9.17 -10.19
N VAL A 422 24.52 8.37 -9.22
CA VAL A 422 23.83 8.26 -7.92
C VAL A 422 23.89 9.60 -7.18
N ALA A 423 25.05 10.25 -7.19
CA ALA A 423 25.22 11.57 -6.60
C ALA A 423 24.39 12.64 -7.31
N GLN A 424 24.27 12.58 -8.64
CA GLN A 424 23.40 13.46 -9.42
C GLN A 424 21.92 13.26 -9.04
N ALA A 425 21.43 12.02 -9.09
CA ALA A 425 20.06 11.69 -8.68
C ALA A 425 19.77 12.17 -7.25
N ARG A 426 20.74 12.04 -6.33
CA ARG A 426 20.61 12.53 -4.96
C ARG A 426 20.48 14.06 -4.91
N ARG A 427 21.32 14.80 -5.64
CA ARG A 427 21.21 16.28 -5.68
C ARG A 427 19.86 16.73 -6.21
N ASP A 428 19.39 16.09 -7.27
CA ASP A 428 18.14 16.48 -7.95
C ASP A 428 16.90 16.13 -7.11
N LEU A 429 16.91 14.96 -6.46
CA LEU A 429 15.73 14.45 -5.75
C LEU A 429 15.75 14.74 -4.24
N CYS A 430 16.87 14.47 -3.56
CA CYS A 430 16.93 14.51 -2.10
C CYS A 430 17.01 15.94 -1.55
N SER A 431 17.37 16.94 -2.35
CA SER A 431 17.37 18.36 -1.94
C SER A 431 15.97 18.86 -1.54
N ALA A 432 14.92 18.29 -2.12
CA ALA A 432 13.52 18.56 -1.77
C ALA A 432 12.97 17.61 -0.69
N CYS A 433 13.80 16.78 -0.07
CA CYS A 433 13.40 15.86 1.00
C CYS A 433 13.76 16.43 2.38
N LEU A 434 12.91 16.19 3.37
CA LEU A 434 13.16 16.56 4.77
C LEU A 434 14.19 15.65 5.45
N ARG A 435 14.44 14.45 4.90
CA ARG A 435 15.32 13.46 5.54
C ARG A 435 16.78 13.65 5.17
N THR A 436 17.69 13.29 6.08
CA THR A 436 19.13 13.25 5.84
C THR A 436 19.60 11.87 5.37
N PRO A 437 20.19 11.73 4.16
CA PRO A 437 20.72 10.49 3.59
C PRO A 437 21.88 9.83 4.37
N LEU A 438 21.58 9.14 5.47
CA LEU A 438 22.57 8.37 6.23
C LEU A 438 23.25 7.28 5.38
N TRP A 439 22.50 6.65 4.48
CA TRP A 439 23.03 5.65 3.53
C TRP A 439 24.10 6.21 2.59
N ALA A 440 24.16 7.54 2.44
CA ALA A 440 25.14 8.25 1.63
C ALA A 440 26.25 8.90 2.48
N GLY A 441 26.33 8.58 3.78
CA GLY A 441 27.33 9.09 4.71
C GLY A 441 27.09 10.50 5.21
N GLU A 442 25.88 11.05 5.04
CA GLU A 442 25.55 12.38 5.56
C GLU A 442 25.30 12.33 7.08
N LEU A 443 25.75 13.37 7.79
CA LEU A 443 25.57 13.50 9.23
C LEU A 443 24.22 14.18 9.52
N LEU A 444 23.43 13.57 10.38
CA LEU A 444 22.14 14.09 10.82
C LEU A 444 22.30 14.92 12.10
N ASP A 445 21.61 16.06 12.14
CA ASP A 445 21.57 16.94 13.30
C ASP A 445 20.80 16.29 14.46
N ALA A 446 21.43 16.22 15.63
CA ALA A 446 20.87 15.65 16.85
C ALA A 446 19.99 16.62 17.65
N ALA A 447 19.91 17.90 17.26
CA ALA A 447 19.19 18.92 18.02
C ALA A 447 17.66 18.84 17.89
N ALA A 448 17.14 18.19 16.84
CA ALA A 448 15.71 18.03 16.63
C ALA A 448 15.10 17.02 17.62
N ALA A 449 13.93 17.33 18.18
CA ALA A 449 13.21 16.40 19.07
C ALA A 449 12.81 15.10 18.36
N VAL A 450 12.47 15.19 17.07
CA VAL A 450 12.25 14.03 16.19
C VAL A 450 13.11 14.21 14.94
N PRO A 451 14.37 13.71 14.93
CA PRO A 451 15.24 13.78 13.76
C PRO A 451 14.69 12.95 12.59
N LEU A 452 15.02 13.33 11.36
CA LEU A 452 14.51 12.66 10.15
C LEU A 452 15.64 11.91 9.41
N PRO A 453 16.09 10.73 9.90
CA PRO A 453 17.09 9.95 9.19
C PRO A 453 16.51 9.32 7.91
N CYS A 454 17.32 9.21 6.87
CA CYS A 454 17.08 8.37 5.69
C CYS A 454 18.08 7.21 5.71
N PRO A 455 17.70 6.04 6.26
CA PRO A 455 18.60 4.91 6.41
C PRO A 455 18.88 4.16 5.10
N GLU A 456 18.07 4.36 4.06
CA GLU A 456 18.16 3.63 2.81
C GLU A 456 17.60 4.46 1.65
N ALA A 457 18.17 4.29 0.46
CA ALA A 457 17.70 4.93 -0.77
C ALA A 457 16.26 4.51 -1.12
N CYS A 458 15.35 5.47 -1.24
CA CYS A 458 13.94 5.20 -1.53
C CYS A 458 13.71 4.75 -2.99
N THR A 459 12.53 4.18 -3.25
CA THR A 459 12.18 3.66 -4.58
C THR A 459 12.12 4.76 -5.65
N LEU A 460 11.84 6.01 -5.26
CA LEU A 460 11.85 7.16 -6.16
C LEU A 460 13.28 7.49 -6.61
N LEU A 461 14.26 7.44 -5.69
CA LEU A 461 15.68 7.62 -6.03
C LEU A 461 16.17 6.50 -6.96
N VAL A 462 15.80 5.25 -6.68
CA VAL A 462 16.11 4.11 -7.55
C VAL A 462 15.54 4.33 -8.96
N SER A 463 14.33 4.90 -9.07
CA SER A 463 13.74 5.23 -10.36
C SER A 463 14.46 6.37 -11.09
N GLN A 464 14.86 7.42 -10.36
CA GLN A 464 15.64 8.54 -10.90
C GLN A 464 16.98 8.07 -11.45
N VAL A 465 17.73 7.25 -10.69
CA VAL A 465 19.00 6.67 -11.14
C VAL A 465 18.79 5.82 -12.40
N ARG A 466 17.70 5.05 -12.46
CA ARG A 466 17.35 4.29 -13.68
C ARG A 466 17.13 5.22 -14.87
N GLN A 467 16.40 6.31 -14.72
CA GLN A 467 16.12 7.26 -15.81
C GLN A 467 17.40 7.91 -16.32
N LEU A 468 18.26 8.41 -15.42
CA LEU A 468 19.57 8.97 -15.76
C LEU A 468 20.45 7.98 -16.53
N LEU A 469 20.48 6.71 -16.11
CA LEU A 469 21.18 5.64 -16.83
C LEU A 469 20.63 5.36 -18.24
N SER A 470 19.36 5.69 -18.48
CA SER A 470 18.66 5.38 -19.73
C SER A 470 18.74 6.53 -20.74
N GLY A 471 19.20 7.72 -20.32
CA GLY A 471 19.04 8.95 -21.10
C GLY A 471 17.59 9.40 -21.26
N GLU A 472 16.65 8.81 -20.50
CA GLU A 472 15.25 9.23 -20.47
C GLU A 472 15.17 10.51 -19.64
N ILE A 473 14.69 11.61 -20.23
CA ILE A 473 14.38 12.85 -19.49
C ILE A 473 13.24 12.53 -18.51
N ALA A 474 13.42 12.91 -17.24
CA ALA A 474 12.37 12.76 -16.24
C ALA A 474 11.17 13.63 -16.60
N HIS A 475 10.02 13.02 -16.90
CA HIS A 475 8.74 13.70 -16.77
C HIS A 475 8.40 13.69 -15.27
N VAL A 476 8.61 14.85 -14.62
CA VAL A 476 8.21 15.13 -13.24
C VAL A 476 6.69 15.25 -13.16
#